data_AF-A0A7M3BWM7-F1
#
_entry.id   AF-A0A7M3BWM7-F1
#
_cell.length_a   1.000
_cell.length_b   1.000
_cell.length_c   1.000
_cell.angle_alpha   90.00
_cell.angle_beta   90.00
_cell.angle_gamma   90.00
#
_symmetry.space_group_name_H-M   'P 1'
#
loop_
_entity.id
_entity.type
_entity.pdbx_description
1 polymer ?
#
loop_
_entity_poly.entity_id
_entity_poly.type
_entity_poly.pdbx_seq_one_letter_code
_entity_poly.pdbx_strand_id
1 'polypeptide(L)'
;MRLALHTDGVGLAVRAGGFLDEIVKARPSIPAEFPLPVCLWRNALTISFGELQDLQPDDVVLFDDEEEEAAFVIAERLYAPAILSANGPQLLAAPTAIAGSKWEWTMNQYTPPHADQTLEESTLDELPVALAFELGRTAMPLGEVRQLAPGAIVPLANVTKETVDIIANGKRVGRGEIVRIGESLGVRIARMFDNA
;
A
#
# COMPACT_ATOMS: atom_id res chain seq x y z
N MET A 1 7.11 42.04 8.61
CA MET A 1 6.00 43.02 8.67
C MET A 1 5.07 42.59 9.80
N ARG A 2 5.01 43.32 10.92
CA ARG A 2 4.13 42.99 12.07
C ARG A 2 2.81 43.76 11.89
N LEU A 3 1.71 43.05 11.66
CA LEU A 3 0.38 43.65 11.59
C LEU A 3 -0.35 43.39 12.91
N ALA A 4 -0.55 44.44 13.71
CA ALA A 4 -1.42 44.38 14.88
C ALA A 4 -2.87 44.55 14.38
N LEU A 5 -3.70 43.52 14.57
CA LEU A 5 -5.11 43.55 14.22
C LEU A 5 -5.94 43.77 15.49
N HIS A 6 -6.67 44.88 15.53
CA HIS A 6 -7.74 45.11 16.49
C HIS A 6 -9.05 44.89 15.73
N THR A 7 -9.80 43.82 16.05
CA THR A 7 -11.03 43.49 15.34
C THR A 7 -12.01 42.73 16.22
N ASP A 8 -13.29 43.08 16.09
CA ASP A 8 -14.48 42.38 16.53
C ASP A 8 -14.73 41.09 15.71
N GLY A 9 -15.37 40.10 16.34
CA GLY A 9 -15.34 38.69 15.91
C GLY A 9 -15.89 38.38 14.51
N VAL A 10 -16.76 39.23 13.95
CA VAL A 10 -17.35 39.02 12.62
C VAL A 10 -16.38 39.40 11.49
N GLY A 11 -15.55 40.44 11.69
CA GLY A 11 -14.56 40.88 10.70
C GLY A 11 -13.41 39.87 10.51
N LEU A 12 -13.10 39.10 11.56
CA LEU A 12 -12.12 38.01 11.52
C LEU A 12 -12.59 36.84 10.65
N ALA A 13 -13.85 36.42 10.77
CA ALA A 13 -14.39 35.29 10.02
C ALA A 13 -14.37 35.53 8.50
N VAL A 14 -14.75 36.73 8.06
CA VAL A 14 -14.79 37.09 6.63
C VAL A 14 -13.38 37.15 6.03
N ARG A 15 -12.41 37.73 6.76
CA ARG A 15 -11.02 37.82 6.29
C ARG A 15 -10.32 36.47 6.31
N ALA A 16 -10.59 35.64 7.32
CA ALA A 16 -10.10 34.27 7.37
C ALA A 16 -10.66 33.46 6.18
N GLY A 17 -11.95 33.61 5.86
CA GLY A 17 -12.57 32.99 4.69
C GLY A 17 -11.91 33.42 3.38
N GLY A 18 -11.69 34.73 3.17
CA GLY A 18 -11.01 35.23 1.97
C GLY A 18 -9.56 34.75 1.84
N PHE A 19 -8.82 34.68 2.95
CA PHE A 19 -7.46 34.18 2.96
C PHE A 19 -7.39 32.66 2.71
N LEU A 20 -8.34 31.90 3.25
CA LEU A 20 -8.49 30.46 2.96
C LEU A 20 -8.81 30.22 1.49
N ASP A 21 -9.69 31.03 0.89
CA ASP A 21 -9.99 30.96 -0.55
C ASP A 21 -8.78 31.27 -1.43
N GLU A 22 -7.94 32.24 -1.06
CA GLU A 22 -6.68 32.54 -1.76
C GLU A 22 -5.67 31.39 -1.61
N ILE A 23 -5.54 30.79 -0.43
CA ILE A 23 -4.67 29.62 -0.20
C ILE A 23 -5.17 28.41 -1.02
N VAL A 24 -6.47 28.19 -1.10
CA VAL A 24 -7.06 27.09 -1.88
C VAL A 24 -6.83 27.30 -3.38
N LYS A 25 -6.98 28.53 -3.89
CA LYS A 25 -6.70 28.88 -5.30
C LYS A 25 -5.22 28.85 -5.66
N ALA A 26 -4.34 29.13 -4.70
CA ALA A 26 -2.89 29.15 -4.90
C ALA A 26 -2.24 27.76 -4.80
N ARG A 27 -3.02 26.67 -4.61
CA ARG A 27 -2.46 25.32 -4.53
C ARG A 27 -1.86 24.95 -5.90
N PRO A 28 -0.53 24.80 -6.03
CA PRO A 28 0.09 24.48 -7.31
C PRO A 28 -0.48 23.16 -7.84
N SER A 29 -0.86 23.14 -9.12
CA SER A 29 -1.31 21.93 -9.78
C SER A 29 -0.15 20.95 -9.88
N ILE A 30 -0.33 19.73 -9.36
CA ILE A 30 0.67 18.66 -9.53
C ILE A 30 0.83 18.41 -11.04
N PRO A 31 2.06 18.45 -11.58
CA PRO A 31 2.30 18.22 -13.01
C PRO A 31 1.88 16.82 -13.45
N ALA A 32 1.52 16.65 -14.73
CA ALA A 32 1.06 15.37 -15.27
C ALA A 32 2.19 14.32 -15.32
N GLU A 33 3.44 14.77 -15.43
CA GLU A 33 4.65 13.98 -15.41
C GLU A 33 5.07 13.52 -14.00
N PHE A 34 4.38 13.98 -12.95
CA PHE A 34 4.71 13.60 -11.58
C PHE A 34 4.65 12.07 -11.42
N PRO A 35 5.76 11.40 -11.06
CA PRO A 35 5.82 9.95 -11.04
C PRO A 35 5.11 9.40 -9.80
N LEU A 36 4.15 8.50 -10.02
CA LEU A 36 3.49 7.74 -8.97
C LEU A 36 4.01 6.29 -8.96
N PRO A 37 4.36 5.73 -7.79
CA PRO A 37 4.70 4.33 -7.69
C PRO A 37 3.44 3.49 -7.93
N VAL A 38 3.57 2.48 -8.79
CA VAL A 38 2.53 1.50 -9.12
C VAL A 38 3.12 0.13 -8.83
N CYS A 39 2.61 -0.54 -7.80
CA CYS A 39 3.03 -1.86 -7.38
C CYS A 39 1.97 -2.89 -7.74
N LEU A 40 2.38 -4.08 -8.15
CA LEU A 40 1.48 -5.21 -8.34
C LEU A 40 1.64 -6.15 -7.16
N TRP A 41 0.57 -6.31 -6.41
CA TRP A 41 0.52 -7.20 -5.26
C TRP A 41 -0.30 -8.43 -5.60
N ARG A 42 0.08 -9.56 -5.01
CA ARG A 42 -0.65 -10.81 -5.06
C ARG A 42 -0.92 -11.28 -3.64
N ASN A 43 -2.20 -11.41 -3.33
CA ASN A 43 -2.71 -11.84 -2.04
C ASN A 43 -2.19 -11.03 -0.81
N ALA A 44 -2.91 -11.13 0.30
CA ALA A 44 -2.50 -10.62 1.59
C ALA A 44 -2.95 -11.59 2.67
N LEU A 45 -2.14 -11.70 3.72
CA LEU A 45 -2.49 -12.48 4.88
C LEU A 45 -2.05 -11.76 6.16
N THR A 46 -2.79 -12.03 7.22
CA THR A 46 -2.49 -11.52 8.56
C THR A 46 -1.75 -12.62 9.31
N ILE A 47 -0.56 -12.31 9.80
CA ILE A 47 0.14 -13.10 10.82
C ILE A 47 0.33 -12.26 12.08
N SER A 48 0.74 -12.88 13.18
CA SER A 48 1.18 -12.15 14.36
C SER A 48 2.60 -11.57 14.16
N PHE A 49 2.97 -10.60 14.99
CA PHE A 49 4.32 -10.05 14.99
C PHE A 49 5.36 -11.08 15.41
N GLY A 50 5.03 -11.94 16.38
CA GLY A 50 5.90 -13.05 16.80
C GLY A 50 6.12 -14.05 15.65
N GLU A 51 5.06 -14.43 14.93
CA GLU A 51 5.17 -15.28 13.73
C GLU A 51 6.08 -14.64 12.67
N LEU A 52 5.97 -13.33 12.45
CA LEU A 52 6.83 -12.60 11.51
C LEU A 52 8.31 -12.65 11.92
N GLN A 53 8.59 -12.54 13.22
CA GLN A 53 9.96 -12.59 13.75
C GLN A 53 10.59 -13.98 13.65
N ASP A 54 9.76 -15.02 13.77
CA ASP A 54 10.22 -16.40 13.73
C ASP A 54 10.49 -16.92 12.31
N LEU A 55 9.96 -16.26 11.26
CA LEU A 55 10.16 -16.66 9.86
C LEU A 55 11.64 -16.79 9.48
N GLN A 56 12.03 -17.98 9.02
CA GLN A 56 13.35 -18.33 8.54
C GLN A 56 13.38 -18.55 7.03
N PRO A 57 14.57 -18.51 6.40
CA PRO A 57 14.75 -19.05 5.06
C PRO A 57 14.21 -20.49 4.96
N ASP A 58 13.59 -20.79 3.82
CA ASP A 58 12.89 -22.04 3.48
C ASP A 58 11.51 -22.27 4.13
N ASP A 59 11.07 -21.43 5.08
CA ASP A 59 9.69 -21.44 5.55
C ASP A 59 8.72 -21.11 4.40
N VAL A 60 7.51 -21.66 4.45
CA VAL A 60 6.48 -21.41 3.42
C VAL A 60 5.26 -20.77 4.06
N VAL A 61 4.94 -19.56 3.59
CA VAL A 61 3.70 -18.86 3.94
C VAL A 61 2.64 -19.20 2.89
N LEU A 62 1.58 -19.91 3.28
CA LEU A 62 0.53 -20.34 2.37
C LEU A 62 -0.53 -19.26 2.19
N PHE A 63 -1.11 -19.23 0.99
CA PHE A 63 -2.23 -18.37 0.65
C PHE A 63 -3.50 -19.20 0.51
N ASP A 64 -4.62 -18.66 0.99
CA ASP A 64 -5.92 -19.21 0.66
C ASP A 64 -6.21 -18.86 -0.81
N ASP A 65 -6.34 -19.89 -1.64
CA ASP A 65 -6.19 -19.80 -3.11
C ASP A 65 -7.55 -19.86 -3.84
N GLU A 66 -8.65 -19.49 -3.15
CA GLU A 66 -9.98 -19.52 -3.78
C GLU A 66 -10.10 -18.50 -4.94
N GLU A 67 -9.36 -17.40 -4.86
CA GLU A 67 -9.35 -16.35 -5.86
C GLU A 67 -7.88 -15.94 -6.07
N GLU A 68 -7.24 -16.31 -7.20
CA GLU A 68 -5.88 -15.88 -7.56
C GLU A 68 -5.83 -14.34 -7.80
N GLU A 69 -6.13 -13.55 -6.78
CA GLU A 69 -6.32 -12.11 -6.88
C GLU A 69 -4.97 -11.40 -6.89
N ALA A 70 -4.74 -10.67 -7.97
CA ALA A 70 -3.71 -9.66 -8.05
C ALA A 70 -4.34 -8.27 -8.07
N ALA A 71 -3.59 -7.27 -7.65
CA ALA A 71 -4.05 -5.90 -7.73
C ALA A 71 -2.91 -4.92 -7.89
N PHE A 72 -3.19 -3.84 -8.60
CA PHE A 72 -2.35 -2.67 -8.59
C PHE A 72 -2.64 -1.83 -7.35
N VAL A 73 -1.59 -1.49 -6.63
CA VAL A 73 -1.61 -0.47 -5.61
C VAL A 73 -0.81 0.73 -6.08
N ILE A 74 -1.45 1.89 -6.11
CA ILE A 74 -0.91 3.11 -6.70
C ILE A 74 -0.75 4.16 -5.59
N ALA A 75 0.47 4.66 -5.43
CA ALA A 75 0.84 5.67 -4.45
C ALA A 75 0.35 5.35 -3.02
N GLU A 76 0.26 4.06 -2.66
CA GLU A 76 -0.24 3.56 -1.37
C GLU A 76 -1.65 4.04 -0.99
N ARG A 77 -2.43 4.49 -1.98
CA ARG A 77 -3.74 5.13 -1.74
C ARG A 77 -4.83 4.66 -2.66
N LEU A 78 -4.48 4.15 -3.84
CA LEU A 78 -5.45 3.63 -4.79
C LEU A 78 -5.24 2.14 -5.00
N TYR A 79 -6.33 1.44 -5.24
CA TYR A 79 -6.41 0.02 -5.50
C TYR A 79 -7.10 -0.22 -6.85
N ALA A 80 -6.57 -1.12 -7.66
CA ALA A 80 -7.22 -1.58 -8.88
C ALA A 80 -7.05 -3.11 -9.02
N PRO A 81 -8.13 -3.91 -9.01
CA PRO A 81 -8.02 -5.35 -9.17
C PRO A 81 -7.46 -5.69 -10.54
N ALA A 82 -6.67 -6.76 -10.63
CA ALA A 82 -5.96 -7.16 -11.82
C ALA A 82 -5.92 -8.67 -12.01
N ILE A 83 -5.79 -9.10 -13.26
CA ILE A 83 -5.51 -10.49 -13.63
C ILE A 83 -4.13 -10.60 -14.27
N LEU A 84 -3.42 -11.67 -13.96
CA LEU A 84 -2.16 -12.00 -14.62
C LEU A 84 -2.45 -12.73 -15.94
N SER A 85 -2.21 -12.05 -17.07
CA SER A 85 -2.39 -12.64 -18.41
C SER A 85 -1.05 -12.91 -19.10
N ALA A 86 -1.09 -13.59 -20.24
CA ALA A 86 0.10 -13.78 -21.09
C ALA A 86 0.72 -12.46 -21.58
N ASN A 87 -0.08 -11.40 -21.72
CA ASN A 87 0.37 -10.09 -22.18
C ASN A 87 0.85 -9.19 -21.02
N GLY A 88 0.83 -9.71 -19.78
CA GLY A 88 1.12 -8.98 -18.56
C GLY A 88 -0.11 -8.75 -17.69
N PRO A 89 0.06 -8.03 -16.57
CA PRO A 89 -1.02 -7.79 -15.63
C PRO A 89 -2.00 -6.74 -16.19
N GLN A 90 -3.28 -7.10 -16.17
CA GLN A 90 -4.36 -6.33 -16.78
C GLN A 90 -5.37 -5.91 -15.72
N LEU A 91 -5.77 -4.63 -15.73
CA LEU A 91 -6.77 -4.09 -14.81
C LEU A 91 -8.15 -4.68 -15.10
N LEU A 92 -8.85 -5.12 -14.06
CA LEU A 92 -10.25 -5.55 -14.11
C LEU A 92 -11.22 -4.40 -13.83
N ALA A 93 -10.78 -3.41 -13.04
CA ALA A 93 -11.54 -2.19 -12.74
C ALA A 93 -10.64 -0.95 -12.73
N ALA A 94 -11.23 0.23 -12.82
CA ALA A 94 -10.49 1.48 -12.67
C ALA A 94 -9.97 1.65 -11.22
N PRO A 95 -8.86 2.38 -11.00
CA PRO A 95 -8.35 2.62 -9.65
C PRO A 95 -9.35 3.36 -8.77
N THR A 96 -9.64 2.81 -7.59
CA THR A 96 -10.47 3.41 -6.54
C THR A 96 -9.63 3.69 -5.30
N ALA A 97 -10.15 4.50 -4.37
CA ALA A 97 -9.48 4.66 -3.07
C ALA A 97 -9.36 3.30 -2.36
N ILE A 98 -8.20 3.04 -1.76
CA ILE A 98 -7.96 1.80 -1.00
C ILE A 98 -8.81 1.72 0.27
N ALA A 99 -9.30 2.87 0.75
CA ALA A 99 -10.18 2.96 1.91
C ALA A 99 -11.50 2.19 1.67
N GLY A 100 -11.85 1.26 2.57
CA GLY A 100 -12.96 0.33 2.43
C GLY A 100 -12.66 -0.96 1.65
N SER A 101 -11.40 -1.21 1.25
CA SER A 101 -10.99 -2.46 0.58
C SER A 101 -10.38 -3.46 1.58
N LYS A 102 -10.30 -4.73 1.20
CA LYS A 102 -9.55 -5.76 1.95
C LYS A 102 -8.06 -5.44 2.12
N TRP A 103 -7.54 -4.39 1.49
CA TRP A 103 -6.14 -3.97 1.55
C TRP A 103 -5.95 -2.71 2.40
N GLU A 104 -7.02 -2.08 2.87
CA GLU A 104 -6.97 -0.85 3.69
C GLU A 104 -6.07 -1.02 4.92
N TRP A 105 -6.16 -2.17 5.60
CA TRP A 105 -5.39 -2.46 6.80
C TRP A 105 -3.89 -2.70 6.52
N THR A 106 -3.50 -3.07 5.30
CA THR A 106 -2.08 -3.30 4.95
C THR A 106 -1.25 -2.02 4.85
N MET A 107 -1.90 -0.85 4.76
CA MET A 107 -1.23 0.41 4.41
C MET A 107 -1.38 1.53 5.43
N ASN A 108 -2.37 1.50 6.34
CA ASN A 108 -2.41 2.44 7.46
C ASN A 108 -3.48 2.09 8.51
N GLN A 109 -3.05 1.77 9.72
CA GLN A 109 -3.86 1.97 10.92
C GLN A 109 -2.99 2.64 12.00
N TYR A 110 -2.85 3.97 11.93
CA TYR A 110 -2.46 4.72 13.12
C TYR A 110 -3.71 4.94 13.98
N THR A 111 -4.07 3.93 14.78
CA THR A 111 -4.90 4.16 15.96
C THR A 111 -3.94 4.63 17.06
N PRO A 112 -4.03 5.88 17.54
CA PRO A 112 -3.16 6.33 18.63
C PRO A 112 -3.36 5.38 19.82
N PRO A 113 -2.29 4.82 20.41
CA PRO A 113 -2.44 3.97 21.58
C PRO A 113 -3.14 4.77 22.69
N HIS A 114 -4.15 4.16 23.32
CA HIS A 114 -4.78 4.72 24.50
C HIS A 114 -3.73 4.82 25.61
N ALA A 115 -3.58 6.02 26.21
CA ALA A 115 -2.41 6.44 26.97
C ALA A 115 -2.18 5.76 28.34
N ASP A 116 -2.81 4.61 28.63
CA ASP A 116 -2.76 3.97 29.97
C ASP A 116 -2.47 2.46 29.95
N GLN A 117 -1.87 1.92 28.89
CA GLN A 117 -1.48 0.51 28.83
C GLN A 117 0.03 0.35 28.94
N THR A 118 0.51 -0.24 30.04
CA THR A 118 1.85 -0.84 30.07
C THR A 118 1.86 -1.97 29.05
N LEU A 119 2.63 -1.81 27.97
CA LEU A 119 2.79 -2.84 26.94
C LEU A 119 3.64 -3.96 27.53
N GLU A 120 3.02 -5.10 27.85
CA GLU A 120 3.74 -6.34 28.11
C GLU A 120 4.30 -6.88 26.79
N GLU A 121 5.52 -7.43 26.80
CA GLU A 121 6.21 -7.91 25.60
C GLU A 121 5.41 -9.01 24.87
N SER A 122 4.74 -9.88 25.62
CA SER A 122 3.80 -10.88 25.09
C SER A 122 2.61 -10.29 24.34
N THR A 123 2.22 -9.04 24.65
CA THR A 123 1.15 -8.34 23.93
C THR A 123 1.63 -7.82 22.57
N LEU A 124 2.94 -7.59 22.40
CA LEU A 124 3.51 -7.16 21.13
C LEU A 124 3.57 -8.32 20.14
N ASP A 125 3.90 -9.53 20.60
CA ASP A 125 3.99 -10.72 19.74
C ASP A 125 2.64 -11.07 19.09
N GLU A 126 1.53 -10.80 19.79
CA GLU A 126 0.17 -11.04 19.30
C GLU A 126 -0.34 -9.96 18.32
N LEU A 127 0.42 -8.89 18.07
CA LEU A 127 -0.01 -7.81 17.18
C LEU A 127 -0.25 -8.32 15.76
N PRO A 128 -1.42 -8.08 15.15
CA PRO A 128 -1.68 -8.49 13.79
C PRO A 128 -0.85 -7.65 12.81
N VAL A 129 -0.06 -8.33 11.99
CA VAL A 129 0.77 -7.74 10.94
C VAL A 129 0.27 -8.18 9.57
N ALA A 130 0.11 -7.19 8.71
CA ALA A 130 -0.28 -7.38 7.33
C ALA A 130 0.90 -7.73 6.46
N LEU A 131 0.87 -8.91 5.82
CA LEU A 131 1.81 -9.26 4.76
C LEU A 131 1.15 -9.15 3.40
N ALA A 132 1.82 -8.45 2.49
CA ALA A 132 1.48 -8.42 1.07
C ALA A 132 2.70 -8.85 0.24
N PHE A 133 2.46 -9.53 -0.88
CA PHE A 133 3.52 -10.05 -1.73
C PHE A 133 3.56 -9.26 -3.03
N GLU A 134 4.57 -8.42 -3.16
CA GLU A 134 4.75 -7.58 -4.33
C GLU A 134 5.52 -8.34 -5.42
N LEU A 135 4.87 -8.48 -6.58
CA LEU A 135 5.42 -9.14 -7.77
C LEU A 135 6.31 -8.22 -8.59
N GLY A 136 6.14 -6.90 -8.44
CA GLY A 136 6.90 -5.91 -9.16
C GLY A 136 6.33 -4.50 -8.98
N ARG A 137 7.15 -3.51 -9.35
CA ARG A 137 6.78 -2.10 -9.29
C ARG A 137 7.26 -1.34 -10.52
N THR A 138 6.57 -0.26 -10.83
CA THR A 138 6.99 0.73 -11.83
C THR A 138 6.65 2.13 -11.35
N ALA A 139 7.26 3.15 -11.96
CA ALA A 139 6.85 4.54 -11.77
C ALA A 139 6.04 4.97 -13.00
N MET A 140 4.82 5.48 -12.77
CA MET A 140 3.91 5.90 -13.83
C MET A 140 3.55 7.39 -13.67
N PRO A 141 3.59 8.20 -14.73
CA PRO A 141 3.14 9.59 -14.68
C PRO A 141 1.69 9.72 -14.16
N LEU A 142 1.42 10.72 -13.32
CA LEU A 142 0.07 11.01 -12.82
C LEU A 142 -0.96 11.15 -13.95
N GLY A 143 -0.57 11.72 -15.09
CA GLY A 143 -1.43 11.84 -16.27
C GLY A 143 -1.83 10.50 -16.88
N GLU A 144 -0.95 9.50 -16.85
CA GLU A 144 -1.23 8.13 -17.29
C GLU A 144 -2.08 7.38 -16.27
N VAL A 145 -1.77 7.52 -14.98
CA VAL A 145 -2.58 6.94 -13.89
C VAL A 145 -4.03 7.37 -13.98
N ARG A 146 -4.29 8.65 -14.31
CA ARG A 146 -5.66 9.19 -14.50
C ARG A 146 -6.42 8.57 -15.69
N GLN A 147 -5.72 7.94 -16.62
CA GLN A 147 -6.31 7.30 -17.81
C GLN A 147 -6.49 5.79 -17.62
N LEU A 148 -6.04 5.22 -16.49
CA LEU A 148 -6.21 3.80 -16.21
C LEU A 148 -7.70 3.43 -16.15
N ALA A 149 -8.05 2.40 -16.91
CA ALA A 149 -9.41 1.90 -17.09
C ALA A 149 -9.40 0.37 -17.14
N PRO A 150 -10.56 -0.28 -16.97
CA PRO A 150 -10.67 -1.72 -17.17
C PRO A 150 -10.09 -2.15 -18.51
N GLY A 151 -9.31 -3.23 -18.51
CA GLY A 151 -8.63 -3.77 -19.69
C GLY A 151 -7.25 -3.17 -19.96
N ALA A 152 -6.83 -2.11 -19.27
CA ALA A 152 -5.48 -1.55 -19.41
C ALA A 152 -4.43 -2.56 -18.93
N ILE A 153 -3.33 -2.68 -19.67
CA ILE A 153 -2.17 -3.51 -19.31
C ILE A 153 -1.09 -2.56 -18.79
N VAL A 154 -0.59 -2.82 -17.59
CA VAL A 154 0.49 -2.01 -16.99
C VAL A 154 1.78 -2.82 -17.03
N PRO A 155 2.79 -2.38 -17.81
CA PRO A 155 4.09 -3.04 -17.82
C PRO A 155 4.82 -2.75 -16.51
N LEU A 156 5.42 -3.79 -15.93
CA LEU A 156 6.18 -3.72 -14.69
C LEU A 156 7.64 -4.10 -14.95
N ALA A 157 8.54 -3.44 -14.24
CA ALA A 157 9.94 -3.84 -14.24
C ALA A 157 10.08 -5.14 -13.43
N ASN A 158 10.84 -6.10 -13.96
CA ASN A 158 11.23 -7.33 -13.25
C ASN A 158 10.09 -8.25 -12.79
N VAL A 159 9.05 -8.44 -13.61
CA VAL A 159 8.13 -9.58 -13.40
C VAL A 159 8.81 -10.88 -13.83
N THR A 160 9.87 -11.29 -13.13
CA THR A 160 10.28 -12.70 -13.16
C THR A 160 9.26 -13.47 -12.34
N LYS A 161 8.66 -14.51 -12.92
CA LYS A 161 7.42 -15.15 -12.44
C LYS A 161 7.50 -15.76 -11.03
N GLU A 162 8.67 -15.81 -10.43
CA GLU A 162 8.95 -16.64 -9.26
C GLU A 162 9.37 -15.81 -8.05
N THR A 163 10.11 -14.70 -8.19
CA THR A 163 10.61 -13.93 -7.04
C THR A 163 9.66 -12.81 -6.63
N VAL A 164 9.40 -12.67 -5.33
CA VAL A 164 8.51 -11.64 -4.77
C VAL A 164 9.13 -10.90 -3.60
N ASP A 165 8.68 -9.66 -3.41
CA ASP A 165 8.99 -8.85 -2.25
C ASP A 165 7.92 -9.04 -1.18
N ILE A 166 8.36 -9.30 0.06
CA ILE A 166 7.47 -9.43 1.20
C ILE A 166 7.36 -8.05 1.83
N ILE A 167 6.16 -7.49 1.83
CA ILE A 167 5.84 -6.16 2.34
C ILE A 167 5.05 -6.31 3.62
N ALA A 168 5.51 -5.68 4.69
CA ALA A 168 4.76 -5.54 5.94
C ALA A 168 4.62 -4.06 6.28
N ASN A 169 3.38 -3.60 6.51
CA ASN A 169 3.07 -2.20 6.86
C ASN A 169 3.76 -1.19 5.91
N GLY A 170 3.74 -1.44 4.60
CA GLY A 170 4.39 -0.60 3.58
C GLY A 170 5.91 -0.71 3.49
N LYS A 171 6.58 -1.43 4.40
CA LYS A 171 8.04 -1.66 4.36
C LYS A 171 8.34 -3.03 3.78
N ARG A 172 9.34 -3.11 2.91
CA ARG A 172 9.87 -4.40 2.45
C ARG A 172 10.66 -5.06 3.59
N VAL A 173 10.18 -6.21 4.05
CA VAL A 173 10.77 -6.98 5.16
C VAL A 173 11.46 -8.25 4.71
N GLY A 174 11.33 -8.64 3.44
CA GLY A 174 12.02 -9.82 2.94
C GLY A 174 11.88 -10.03 1.43
N ARG A 175 12.36 -11.18 0.99
CA ARG A 175 12.12 -11.75 -0.34
C ARG A 175 11.76 -13.21 -0.22
N GLY A 176 10.97 -13.68 -1.17
CA GLY A 176 10.67 -15.10 -1.32
C GLY A 176 10.42 -15.49 -2.76
N GLU A 177 10.05 -16.75 -2.91
CA GLU A 177 9.71 -17.35 -4.19
C GLU A 177 8.29 -17.92 -4.14
N ILE A 178 7.48 -17.66 -5.17
CA ILE A 178 6.17 -18.28 -5.31
C ILE A 178 6.36 -19.77 -5.55
N VAL A 179 5.74 -20.57 -4.69
CA VAL A 179 5.77 -22.02 -4.75
C VAL A 179 4.35 -22.58 -4.74
N ARG A 180 4.17 -23.73 -5.38
CA ARG A 180 2.92 -24.49 -5.28
C ARG A 180 3.15 -25.69 -4.38
N ILE A 181 2.31 -25.83 -3.35
CA ILE A 181 2.32 -26.95 -2.41
C ILE A 181 0.96 -27.65 -2.51
N GLY A 182 0.93 -28.78 -3.22
CA GLY A 182 -0.33 -29.44 -3.55
C GLY A 182 -1.19 -28.57 -4.47
N GLU A 183 -2.38 -28.20 -4.01
CA GLU A 183 -3.31 -27.34 -4.73
C GLU A 183 -3.14 -25.86 -4.37
N SER A 184 -2.49 -25.55 -3.25
CA SER A 184 -2.32 -24.17 -2.75
C SER A 184 -1.05 -23.50 -3.28
N LEU A 185 -1.12 -22.20 -3.51
CA LEU A 185 0.04 -21.34 -3.66
C LEU A 185 0.56 -20.84 -2.30
N GLY A 186 1.85 -20.56 -2.25
CA GLY A 186 2.50 -19.92 -1.11
C GLY A 186 3.77 -19.20 -1.54
N VAL A 187 4.41 -18.53 -0.60
CA VAL A 187 5.74 -17.94 -0.77
C VAL A 187 6.71 -18.65 0.15
N ARG A 188 7.73 -19.27 -0.46
CA ARG A 188 8.90 -19.76 0.27
C ARG A 188 9.80 -18.59 0.59
N ILE A 189 10.11 -18.37 1.86
CA ILE A 189 10.99 -17.31 2.32
C ILE A 189 12.41 -17.60 1.79
N ALA A 190 12.96 -16.67 1.02
CA ALA A 190 14.35 -16.74 0.57
C ALA A 190 15.27 -16.03 1.57
N ARG A 191 14.82 -14.89 2.11
CA ARG A 191 15.50 -14.15 3.17
C ARG A 191 14.58 -13.10 3.79
N MET A 192 14.73 -12.90 5.09
CA MET A 192 14.20 -11.74 5.81
C MET A 192 15.27 -10.65 5.89
N PHE A 193 14.84 -9.39 5.99
CA PHE A 193 15.70 -8.23 6.19
C PHE A 193 15.62 -7.81 7.64
N ASP A 194 16.77 -7.72 8.30
CA ASP A 194 16.84 -7.16 9.63
C ASP A 194 16.37 -5.70 9.62
N ASN A 195 15.45 -5.39 10.52
CA ASN A 195 15.14 -4.02 10.89
C ASN A 195 16.28 -3.50 11.77
N ALA A 196 17.38 -3.05 11.15
CA ALA A 196 18.31 -2.12 11.79
C ALA A 196 17.67 -0.73 11.92
#